data_AF-A0A2E0KIG4-F1
#
_entry.id   AF-A0A2E0KIG4-F1
#
_cell.length_a   1.000
_cell.length_b   1.000
_cell.length_c   1.000
_cell.angle_alpha   90.00
_cell.angle_beta   90.00
_cell.angle_gamma   90.00
#
_symmetry.space_group_name_H-M   'P 1'
#
loop_
_entity.id
_entity.type
_entity.pdbx_description
1 polymer ?
#
loop_
_entity_poly.entity_id
_entity_poly.type
_entity_poly.pdbx_seq_one_letter_code
_entity_poly.pdbx_strand_id
1 'polypeptide(L)' 'MELSRVDRISLAHRWLPRQDIVLMLECAYRGISEDSQDGELLMKMESWIEGACRLSEHNMKNLLARVKEFAVEERADKS' A
#
# COMPACT_ATOMS: atom_id res chain seq x y z
N MET A 1 11.52 16.13 -13.12
CA MET A 1 11.68 15.68 -11.73
C MET A 1 10.59 14.64 -11.51
N GLU A 2 10.95 13.37 -11.28
CA GLU A 2 9.94 12.36 -10.98
C GLU A 2 9.38 12.60 -9.58
N LEU A 3 8.05 12.47 -9.46
CA LEU A 3 7.37 12.56 -8.17
C LEU A 3 7.73 11.34 -7.33
N SER A 4 7.92 11.54 -6.02
CA SER A 4 8.12 10.41 -5.12
C SER A 4 6.90 9.48 -5.12
N ARG A 5 7.08 8.21 -4.74
CA ARG A 5 6.00 7.22 -4.61
C ARG A 5 4.86 7.72 -3.70
N VAL A 6 5.23 8.39 -2.61
CA VAL A 6 4.29 9.01 -1.68
C VAL A 6 3.52 10.15 -2.35
N ASP A 7 4.21 11.02 -3.09
CA ASP A 7 3.56 12.16 -3.76
C ASP A 7 2.60 11.70 -4.85
N ARG A 8 2.96 10.65 -5.61
CA ARG A 8 2.08 10.04 -6.63
C ARG A 8 0.77 9.57 -6.01
N ILE A 9 0.83 8.80 -4.92
CA ILE A 9 -0.37 8.31 -4.22
C ILE A 9 -1.15 9.47 -3.58
N SER A 10 -0.45 10.44 -2.97
CA SER A 10 -1.09 11.59 -2.34
C SER A 10 -1.86 12.47 -3.33
N LEU A 11 -1.36 12.61 -4.56
CA LEU A 11 -2.07 13.32 -5.62
C LEU A 11 -3.33 12.57 -6.08
N ALA A 12 -3.28 11.24 -6.16
CA ALA A 12 -4.41 10.40 -6.53
C ALA A 12 -5.47 10.33 -5.41
N HIS A 13 -5.04 10.32 -4.14
CA HIS A 13 -5.88 10.13 -2.96
C HIS A 13 -5.66 11.26 -1.94
N ARG A 14 -6.10 12.48 -2.28
CA ARG A 14 -5.86 13.69 -1.45
C ARG A 14 -6.45 13.63 -0.05
N TRP A 15 -7.43 12.75 0.19
CA TRP A 15 -8.06 12.53 1.48
C TRP A 15 -7.23 11.63 2.41
N LEU A 16 -6.23 10.93 1.87
CA LEU A 16 -5.42 9.97 2.62
C LEU A 16 -4.21 10.67 3.25
N PRO A 17 -4.03 10.59 4.59
CA PRO A 17 -2.89 11.19 5.26
C PRO A 17 -1.56 10.65 4.75
N ARG A 18 -0.57 11.54 4.61
CA ARG A 18 0.76 11.17 4.11
C ARG A 18 1.44 10.07 4.94
N GLN A 19 1.23 10.06 6.26
CA GLN A 19 1.76 9.03 7.15
C GLN A 19 1.17 7.65 6.84
N ASP A 20 -0.14 7.58 6.57
CA ASP A 20 -0.80 6.33 6.20
C ASP A 20 -0.28 5.81 4.85
N ILE A 21 0.01 6.70 3.89
CA ILE A 21 0.64 6.32 2.62
C ILE A 21 2.02 5.68 2.84
N VAL A 22 2.83 6.23 3.75
CA VAL A 22 4.15 5.66 4.08
C VAL A 22 3.98 4.26 4.67
N LEU A 23 3.08 4.10 5.64
CA LEU A 23 2.79 2.80 6.25
C LEU A 23 2.31 1.77 5.21
N MET A 24 1.42 2.17 4.30
CA MET A 24 0.97 1.31 3.22
C MET A 24 2.12 0.84 2.33
N LEU A 25 3.04 1.74 1.98
CA LEU A 25 4.20 1.41 1.16
C LEU A 25 5.15 0.46 1.89
N GLU A 26 5.35 0.65 3.19
CA GLU A 26 6.14 -0.28 4.02
C GLU A 26 5.50 -1.66 4.10
N CYS A 27 4.19 -1.74 4.30
CA CYS A 27 3.44 -3.00 4.30
C CYS A 27 3.51 -3.69 2.94
N ALA A 28 3.28 -2.96 1.85
CA ALA A 28 3.39 -3.50 0.50
C ALA A 28 4.80 -4.00 0.21
N TYR A 29 5.82 -3.26 0.63
CA TYR A 29 7.21 -3.67 0.48
C TYR A 29 7.50 -4.99 1.19
N ARG A 30 7.09 -5.15 2.46
CA ARG A 30 7.30 -6.40 3.22
C ARG A 30 6.65 -7.59 2.52
N GLY A 31 5.36 -7.49 2.21
CA GLY A 31 4.64 -8.59 1.56
C GLY A 31 5.23 -8.95 0.19
N ILE A 32 5.57 -7.94 -0.63
CA ILE A 32 6.18 -8.21 -1.95
C ILE A 32 7.60 -8.77 -1.79
N SER A 33 8.37 -8.33 -0.80
CA SER A 33 9.74 -8.79 -0.58
C SER A 33 9.82 -10.24 -0.11
N GLU A 34 8.83 -10.71 0.65
CA GLU A 34 8.72 -12.11 1.06
C GLU A 34 8.51 -13.05 -0.14
N ASP A 35 7.83 -12.55 -1.19
CA ASP A 35 7.44 -13.31 -2.38
C ASP A 35 8.36 -13.08 -3.61
N SER A 36 9.47 -12.35 -3.48
CA SER A 36 10.26 -11.89 -4.63
C SER A 36 11.72 -12.30 -4.62
N GLN A 37 12.23 -12.71 -5.79
CA GLN A 37 13.67 -12.80 -6.03
C GLN A 37 14.28 -11.39 -6.23
N ASP A 38 15.53 -11.24 -5.80
CA ASP A 38 16.29 -9.98 -5.93
C ASP A 38 16.37 -9.55 -7.40
N GLY A 39 15.68 -8.45 -7.73
CA GLY A 39 15.59 -7.89 -9.09
C GLY A 39 14.16 -7.55 -9.53
N GLU A 40 13.17 -8.32 -9.09
CA GLU A 40 11.75 -8.07 -9.43
C GLU A 40 11.05 -7.14 -8.45
N LEU A 41 11.57 -7.00 -7.24
CA LEU A 41 10.96 -6.25 -6.14
C LEU A 41 10.62 -4.80 -6.54
N LEU A 42 11.54 -4.12 -7.23
CA LEU A 42 11.31 -2.75 -7.67
C LEU A 42 10.18 -2.67 -8.69
N MET A 43 10.13 -3.59 -9.66
CA MET A 43 9.07 -3.63 -10.68
C MET A 43 7.71 -3.95 -10.06
N LYS A 44 7.65 -4.92 -9.15
CA LYS A 44 6.42 -5.28 -8.44
C LYS A 44 5.92 -4.13 -7.57
N MET A 45 6.83 -3.43 -6.88
CA MET A 45 6.49 -2.22 -6.12
C MET A 45 5.95 -1.11 -7.01
N GLU A 46 6.58 -0.82 -8.15
CA GLU A 46 6.08 0.21 -9.08
C GLU A 46 4.71 -0.16 -9.66
N SER A 47 4.52 -1.42 -10.05
CA SER A 47 3.22 -1.94 -10.51
C SER A 47 2.13 -1.79 -9.44
N TRP A 48 2.46 -2.12 -8.19
CA TRP A 48 1.55 -1.95 -7.06
C TRP A 48 1.17 -0.48 -6.85
N ILE A 49 2.13 0.45 -6.92
CA ILE A 49 1.90 1.90 -6.78
C ILE A 49 1.02 2.42 -7.91
N GLU A 50 1.24 1.98 -9.14
CA GLU A 50 0.37 2.32 -10.26
C GLU A 50 -1.06 1.82 -10.05
N GLY A 51 -1.21 0.57 -9.59
CA GLY A 51 -2.51 0.01 -9.22
C GLY A 51 -3.21 0.85 -8.16
N ALA A 52 -2.51 1.19 -7.08
CA ALA A 52 -3.01 2.04 -6.00
C ALA A 52 -3.45 3.43 -6.51
N CYS A 53 -2.68 4.06 -7.41
CA CYS A 53 -3.03 5.36 -7.99
C CYS A 53 -4.26 5.31 -8.90
N ARG A 54 -4.57 4.15 -9.51
CA ARG A 54 -5.73 3.98 -10.40
C ARG A 54 -7.02 3.58 -9.66
N LEU A 55 -6.94 3.21 -8.39
CA LEU A 55 -8.14 2.90 -7.60
C LEU A 55 -9.02 4.14 -7.47
N SER A 56 -10.33 3.93 -7.56
CA SER A 56 -11.29 4.94 -7.11
C SER A 56 -11.16 5.14 -5.60
N GLU A 57 -11.59 6.30 -5.10
CA GLU A 57 -11.64 6.57 -3.66
C GLU A 57 -12.42 5.49 -2.90
N HIS A 58 -13.56 5.04 -3.44
CA HIS A 58 -14.36 3.95 -2.85
C HIS A 58 -13.55 2.66 -2.72
N ASN A 59 -12.87 2.24 -3.79
CA ASN A 59 -12.08 1.01 -3.77
C ASN A 59 -10.85 1.12 -2.86
N MET A 60 -10.21 2.30 -2.81
CA MET A 60 -9.11 2.56 -1.90
C MET A 60 -9.57 2.51 -0.43
N LYS A 61 -10.71 3.10 -0.11
CA LYS A 61 -11.32 3.00 1.25
C LYS A 61 -11.64 1.55 1.61
N ASN A 62 -12.22 0.79 0.68
CA ASN A 62 -12.51 -0.63 0.90
C ASN A 62 -11.23 -1.45 1.12
N LEU A 63 -10.15 -1.17 0.37
CA LEU A 63 -8.86 -1.82 0.54
C LEU A 63 -8.31 -1.56 1.96
N LEU A 64 -8.31 -0.30 2.40
CA LEU A 64 -7.83 0.08 3.73
C LEU A 64 -8.68 -0.52 4.86
N ALA A 65 -10.00 -0.62 4.67
CA ALA A 65 -10.89 -1.25 5.64
C ALA A 65 -10.56 -2.74 5.81
N ARG A 66 -10.36 -3.48 4.70
CA ARG A 66 -9.97 -4.89 4.73
C ARG A 66 -8.62 -5.11 5.43
N VAL A 67 -7.64 -4.25 5.17
CA VAL A 67 -6.33 -4.33 5.86
C VAL A 67 -6.50 -4.17 7.38
N LYS A 68 -7.41 -3.29 7.84
CA LYS A 68 -7.69 -3.14 9.27
C LYS A 68 -8.37 -4.37 9.87
N GLU A 69 -9.28 -5.01 9.13
CA GLU A 69 -9.95 -6.24 9.57
C GLU A 69 -8.94 -7.37 9.80
N PHE A 70 -8.02 -7.60 8.86
CA PHE A 70 -6.96 -8.61 9.02
C PHE A 70 -5.95 -8.28 10.13
N ALA A 71 -5.62 -6.99 10.35
CA ALA A 71 -4.74 -6.57 11.44
C ALA A 71 -5.36 -6.76 12.84
N VAL A 72 -6.70 -6.81 12.94
CA VAL A 72 -7.42 -7.11 14.19
C VAL A 72 -7.45 -8.62 14.43
N GLU A 73 -7.63 -9.43 13.38
CA GLU A 73 -7.65 -10.89 13.48
C GLU A 73 -6.30 -11.47 13.92
N GLU A 74 -5.16 -10.96 13.44
CA GLU A 74 -3.83 -11.39 13.90
C GLU A 74 -3.55 -11.12 15.40
N ARG A 75 -4.27 -10.15 16.00
CA ARG A 75 -4.18 -9.89 17.45
C ARG A 75 -5.08 -10.81 18.27
N ALA A 76 -6.20 -11.24 17.70
CA ALA A 76 -7.12 -12.14 18.36
C ALA A 76 -6.56 -13.58 18.44
N ASP A 77 -5.79 -14.01 17.44
CA ASP A 77 -5.20 -15.35 17.37
C ASP A 77 -3.94 -15.53 18.27
N LYS A 78 -3.55 -14.48 19.00
CA LYS A 78 -2.45 -14.49 19.99
C LYS A 78 -2.92 -14.30 21.44
N SER A 79 -4.22 -14.33 21.70
CA SER A 79 -4.81 -14.18 23.05
C SER A 79 -5.36 -15.49 23.61
#